data_AF-A0A016SD28-F1
#
_entry.id   AF-A0A016SD28-F1
#
_cell.length_a   1.000
_cell.length_b   1.000
_cell.length_c   1.000
_cell.angle_alpha   90.00
_cell.angle_beta   90.00
_cell.angle_gamma   90.00
#
_symmetry.space_group_name_H-M   'P 1'
#
loop_
_entity.id
_entity.type
_entity.pdbx_description
1 polymer ?
#
loop_
_entity_poly.entity_id
_entity_poly.type
_entity_poly.pdbx_seq_one_letter_code
_entity_poly.pdbx_strand_id
1 'polypeptide(L)'
;MWTYIALLSLLVSYTSGSIEYVRGKVGSPVVLDLQYPVRTWMRVTNDGYIEAARYCDRPTDAPECSQFVNVMTNETASPYSKVSVFPNGTLIFANLTVNDTGARYYSPEMRPKVRIFHLDAVL
;
A
#
# COMPACT_ATOMS: atom_id res chain seq x y z
N MET A 1 -4.87 -47.27 9.93
CA MET A 1 -5.60 -46.30 9.09
C MET A 1 -5.60 -44.88 9.69
N TRP A 2 -4.58 -44.47 10.45
CA TRP A 2 -4.53 -43.15 11.12
C TRP A 2 -3.39 -42.25 10.63
N THR A 3 -2.37 -42.83 10.00
CA THR A 3 -1.18 -42.12 9.51
C THR A 3 -1.42 -41.35 8.21
N TYR A 4 -2.35 -41.81 7.37
CA TYR A 4 -2.71 -41.12 6.11
C TYR A 4 -3.45 -39.79 6.36
N ILE A 5 -4.18 -39.67 7.48
CA ILE A 5 -4.91 -38.45 7.86
C ILE A 5 -3.93 -37.34 8.28
N ALA A 6 -2.85 -37.70 8.97
CA ALA A 6 -1.82 -36.75 9.42
C ALA A 6 -0.97 -36.19 8.27
N LEU A 7 -0.81 -36.95 7.18
CA LEU A 7 -0.09 -36.51 5.98
C LEU A 7 -0.90 -35.52 5.14
N LEU A 8 -2.24 -35.61 5.16
CA LEU A 8 -3.11 -34.71 4.41
C LEU A 8 -3.22 -33.31 5.06
N SER A 9 -3.02 -33.20 6.37
CA SER A 9 -3.05 -31.92 7.10
C SER A 9 -1.78 -31.08 6.93
N LEU A 10 -0.76 -31.59 6.22
CA LEU A 10 0.50 -30.91 5.94
C LEU A 10 0.51 -30.19 4.57
N LEU A 11 -0.67 -29.98 3.96
CA LEU A 11 -0.87 -28.95 2.94
C LEU A 11 -0.92 -27.57 3.62
N VAL A 12 0.20 -27.19 4.22
CA VAL A 12 0.46 -25.84 4.72
C VAL A 12 0.31 -24.90 3.54
N SER A 13 -0.72 -24.05 3.59
CA SER A 13 -0.97 -23.04 2.57
C SER A 13 0.16 -22.02 2.62
N TYR A 14 1.15 -22.12 1.74
CA TYR A 14 2.22 -21.14 1.64
C TYR A 14 1.65 -19.84 1.05
N THR A 15 1.32 -18.87 1.90
CA THR A 15 1.07 -17.50 1.46
C THR A 15 2.41 -16.85 1.16
N SER A 16 2.74 -16.73 -0.14
CA SER A 16 3.97 -16.05 -0.58
C SER A 16 3.75 -14.54 -0.55
N GLY A 17 4.23 -13.89 0.51
CA GLY A 17 4.35 -12.43 0.59
C GLY A 17 5.78 -11.98 0.24
N SER A 18 5.93 -10.89 -0.50
CA SER A 18 7.23 -10.24 -0.71
C SER A 18 7.22 -8.84 -0.10
N ILE A 19 8.21 -8.53 0.73
CA ILE A 19 8.44 -7.20 1.27
C ILE A 19 9.56 -6.55 0.46
N GLU A 20 9.30 -5.35 -0.06
CA GLU A 20 10.26 -4.56 -0.82
C GLU A 20 10.54 -3.25 -0.07
N TYR A 21 11.82 -2.87 0.05
CA TYR A 21 12.23 -1.65 0.72
C TYR A 21 12.56 -0.59 -0.33
N VAL A 22 11.91 0.56 -0.24
CA VAL A 22 12.16 1.70 -1.12
C VAL A 22 12.76 2.83 -0.29
N ARG A 23 13.90 3.35 -0.74
CA ARG A 23 14.52 4.55 -0.15
C ARG A 23 14.22 5.75 -1.03
N GLY A 24 13.67 6.79 -0.43
CA GLY A 24 13.40 8.06 -1.10
C GLY A 24 14.05 9.23 -0.36
N LYS A 25 14.32 10.32 -1.08
CA LYS A 25 14.81 11.56 -0.46
C LYS A 25 13.62 12.43 -0.03
N VAL A 26 13.64 12.99 1.18
CA VAL A 26 12.63 13.97 1.63
C VAL A 26 12.59 15.14 0.64
N GLY A 27 11.40 15.66 0.32
CA GLY A 27 11.28 16.74 -0.65
C GLY A 27 11.12 16.25 -2.10
N SER A 28 11.47 14.99 -2.38
CA SER A 28 11.53 14.44 -3.75
C SER A 28 10.34 13.54 -4.05
N PRO A 29 9.96 13.40 -5.33
CA PRO A 29 8.95 12.42 -5.71
C PRO A 29 9.47 11.00 -5.49
N VAL A 30 8.56 10.11 -5.09
CA VAL A 30 8.84 8.67 -4.95
C VAL A 30 7.76 7.88 -5.66
N VAL A 31 8.16 6.79 -6.31
CA VAL A 31 7.28 5.90 -7.06
C VAL A 31 7.31 4.52 -6.43
N LEU A 32 6.13 4.01 -6.07
CA LEU A 32 5.93 2.61 -5.70
C LEU A 32 5.16 1.93 -6.84
N ASP A 33 5.68 0.83 -7.37
CA ASP A 33 5.09 0.16 -8.52
C ASP A 33 4.88 -1.33 -8.26
N LEU A 34 3.62 -1.74 -8.21
CA LEU A 34 3.26 -3.13 -8.01
C LEU A 34 3.46 -3.99 -9.27
N GLN A 35 3.61 -3.35 -10.45
CA GLN A 35 3.63 -3.98 -11.76
C GLN A 35 2.40 -4.87 -12.00
N TYR A 36 1.27 -4.47 -11.42
CA TYR A 36 0.01 -5.19 -11.47
C TYR A 36 -1.13 -4.18 -11.42
N PRO A 37 -2.11 -4.24 -12.33
CA PRO A 37 -3.18 -3.26 -12.38
C PRO A 37 -4.03 -3.33 -11.12
N VAL A 38 -3.96 -2.27 -10.32
CA VAL A 38 -4.81 -2.05 -9.14
C VAL A 38 -5.35 -0.64 -9.17
N ARG A 39 -6.54 -0.45 -8.62
CA ARG A 39 -7.15 0.88 -8.51
C ARG A 39 -7.02 1.47 -7.12
N THR A 40 -6.74 0.66 -6.11
CA THR A 40 -6.69 1.09 -4.72
C THR A 40 -5.35 0.75 -4.09
N TRP A 41 -4.79 1.73 -3.39
CA TRP A 41 -3.65 1.57 -2.50
C TRP A 41 -4.10 1.77 -1.06
N MET A 42 -3.53 0.97 -0.18
CA MET A 42 -3.70 1.08 1.26
C MET A 42 -2.33 1.24 1.91
N ARG A 43 -2.30 2.01 3.00
CA ARG A 43 -1.16 2.03 3.91
C ARG A 43 -1.62 1.70 5.32
N VAL A 44 -0.78 0.96 6.04
CA VAL A 44 -0.88 0.85 7.49
C VAL A 44 0.18 1.76 8.08
N THR A 45 -0.23 2.79 8.81
CA THR A 45 0.69 3.72 9.48
C THR A 45 1.35 3.04 10.70
N ASN A 46 2.36 3.69 11.28
CA ASN A 46 3.02 3.19 12.49
C ASN A 46 2.08 3.11 13.69
N ASP A 47 1.10 4.01 13.76
CA ASP A 47 0.06 4.03 14.80
C ASP A 47 -1.06 2.99 14.54
N GLY A 48 -0.96 2.23 13.44
CA GLY A 48 -1.90 1.16 13.10
C GLY A 48 -3.15 1.61 12.35
N TYR A 49 -3.24 2.89 11.95
CA TYR A 49 -4.34 3.35 11.11
C TYR A 49 -4.25 2.75 9.72
N ILE A 50 -5.39 2.33 9.19
CA ILE A 50 -5.54 1.88 7.81
C ILE A 50 -6.09 3.04 7.00
N GLU A 51 -5.33 3.44 6.00
CA GLU A 51 -5.66 4.57 5.15
C GLU A 51 -5.62 4.15 3.69
N ALA A 52 -6.47 4.72 2.86
CA ALA A 52 -6.62 4.36 1.46
C ALA A 52 -6.53 5.56 0.52
N ALA A 53 -5.93 5.34 -0.65
CA ALA A 53 -5.98 6.23 -1.79
C ALA A 53 -6.37 5.40 -3.02
N ARG A 54 -7.05 6.00 -3.99
CA ARG A 54 -7.51 5.29 -5.19
C ARG A 54 -7.30 6.10 -6.46
N TYR A 55 -7.27 5.38 -7.57
CA TYR A 55 -7.34 5.96 -8.90
C TYR A 55 -8.76 6.48 -9.17
N CYS A 56 -8.84 7.65 -9.78
CA CYS A 56 -10.09 8.26 -10.20
C CYS A 56 -10.01 8.55 -11.70
N ASP A 57 -10.95 7.98 -12.48
CA ASP A 57 -10.94 8.05 -13.96
C ASP A 57 -11.15 9.48 -14.50
N ARG A 58 -11.65 10.39 -13.67
CA ARG A 58 -11.86 11.79 -13.99
C ARG A 58 -11.28 12.67 -12.89
N PRO A 59 -10.88 13.92 -13.21
CA PRO A 59 -10.57 14.91 -12.18
C PRO A 59 -11.80 15.10 -11.29
N THR A 60 -11.67 14.78 -10.01
CA THR A 60 -12.68 15.05 -8.99
C THR A 60 -12.01 15.66 -7.77
N ASP A 61 -12.78 16.38 -6.96
CA ASP A 61 -12.31 16.92 -5.68
C ASP A 61 -12.42 15.88 -4.55
N ALA A 62 -12.65 14.61 -4.88
CA ALA A 62 -12.75 13.56 -3.88
C ALA A 62 -11.37 13.33 -3.24
N PRO A 63 -11.24 13.43 -1.90
CA PRO A 63 -9.95 13.39 -1.23
C PRO A 63 -9.13 12.14 -1.56
N GLU A 64 -9.77 10.98 -1.63
CA GLU A 64 -9.13 9.69 -1.91
C GLU A 64 -8.43 9.61 -3.27
N CYS A 65 -8.68 10.56 -4.18
CA CYS A 65 -8.02 10.65 -5.49
C CYS A 65 -6.64 11.33 -5.44
N SER A 66 -6.34 12.10 -4.38
CA SER A 66 -5.14 12.94 -4.29
C SER A 66 -4.38 12.84 -2.96
N GLN A 67 -4.96 12.14 -1.98
CA GLN A 67 -4.40 11.90 -0.67
C GLN A 67 -4.97 10.61 -0.06
N PHE A 68 -4.39 10.20 1.06
CA PHE A 68 -4.94 9.10 1.85
C PHE A 68 -6.15 9.57 2.68
N VAL A 69 -7.13 8.70 2.84
CA VAL A 69 -8.27 8.86 3.75
C VAL A 69 -8.27 7.71 4.75
N ASN A 70 -8.59 7.99 6.01
CA ASN A 70 -8.71 6.95 7.02
C ASN A 70 -9.93 6.07 6.70
N VAL A 71 -9.73 4.77 6.58
CA VAL A 71 -10.79 3.83 6.17
C VAL A 71 -11.90 3.72 7.23
N MET A 72 -11.57 3.95 8.50
CA MET A 72 -12.53 3.86 9.61
C MET A 72 -13.37 5.13 9.77
N THR A 73 -12.75 6.30 9.68
CA THR A 73 -13.45 7.59 9.91
C THR A 73 -13.92 8.25 8.61
N ASN A 74 -13.39 7.84 7.47
CA ASN A 74 -13.58 8.46 6.15
C ASN A 74 -13.11 9.93 6.10
N GLU A 75 -12.30 10.35 7.06
CA GLU A 75 -11.67 11.66 7.10
C GLU A 75 -10.32 11.62 6.36
N THR A 76 -9.85 12.79 5.92
CA THR A 76 -8.53 12.93 5.32
C THR A 76 -7.45 12.51 6.31
N ALA A 77 -6.49 11.72 5.85
CA ALA A 77 -5.36 11.29 6.66
C ALA A 77 -4.56 12.50 7.15
N SER A 78 -4.17 12.46 8.42
CA SER A 78 -3.25 13.40 9.02
C SER A 78 -2.06 12.62 9.56
N PRO A 79 -0.82 12.96 9.15
CA PRO A 79 -0.44 14.10 8.33
C PRO A 79 -0.76 13.92 6.83
N TYR A 80 -0.94 15.06 6.16
CA TYR A 80 -1.26 15.12 4.74
C TYR A 80 -0.13 14.57 3.86
N SER A 81 -0.50 13.70 2.92
CA SER A 81 0.41 13.11 1.93
C SER A 81 -0.18 13.29 0.54
N LYS A 82 0.46 14.10 -0.31
CA LYS A 82 0.00 14.30 -1.69
C LYS A 82 0.43 13.13 -2.57
N VAL A 83 -0.55 12.35 -3.02
CA VAL A 83 -0.30 11.15 -3.82
C VAL A 83 -1.13 11.11 -5.10
N SER A 84 -0.72 10.25 -6.03
CA SER A 84 -1.48 9.93 -7.23
C SER A 84 -1.39 8.44 -7.50
N VAL A 85 -2.55 7.80 -7.64
CA VAL A 85 -2.66 6.37 -7.99
C VAL A 85 -2.95 6.25 -9.47
N PHE A 86 -2.29 5.33 -10.14
CA PHE A 86 -2.49 5.02 -11.55
C PHE A 86 -3.04 3.59 -11.72
N PRO A 87 -3.86 3.34 -12.75
CA PRO A 87 -4.55 2.05 -12.92
C PRO A 87 -3.61 0.89 -13.29
N ASN A 88 -2.35 1.18 -13.64
CA ASN A 88 -1.29 0.19 -13.82
C ASN A 88 -0.69 -0.31 -12.48
N GLY A 89 -1.18 0.20 -11.35
CA GLY A 89 -0.70 -0.14 -10.01
C GLY A 89 0.48 0.68 -9.52
N THR A 90 0.72 1.85 -10.11
CA THR A 90 1.71 2.80 -9.63
C THR A 90 1.09 3.77 -8.62
N LEU A 91 1.79 4.02 -7.50
CA LEU A 91 1.52 5.07 -6.54
C LEU A 91 2.70 6.06 -6.55
N ILE A 92 2.40 7.34 -6.77
CA ILE A 92 3.41 8.40 -6.79
C ILE A 92 3.16 9.34 -5.62
N PHE A 93 4.19 9.57 -4.81
CA PHE A 93 4.26 10.68 -3.89
C PHE A 93 4.76 11.90 -4.64
N ALA A 94 4.00 13.00 -4.62
CA ALA A 94 4.44 14.25 -5.26
C ALA A 94 5.64 14.85 -4.51
N ASN A 95 5.63 14.72 -3.19
CA ASN A 95 6.71 15.12 -2.31
C ASN A 95 6.72 14.18 -1.09
N LEU A 96 7.80 13.42 -0.93
CA LEU A 96 7.97 12.54 0.22
C LEU A 96 8.23 13.35 1.49
N THR A 97 7.47 13.07 2.54
CA THR A 97 7.69 13.61 3.89
C THR A 97 8.21 12.52 4.84
N VAL A 98 8.78 12.94 5.98
CA VAL A 98 9.24 12.01 7.02
C VAL A 98 8.08 11.16 7.56
N ASN A 99 6.87 11.70 7.58
CA ASN A 99 5.70 11.00 8.11
C ASN A 99 5.17 9.90 7.16
N ASP A 100 5.58 9.91 5.89
CA ASP A 100 5.27 8.84 4.94
C ASP A 100 6.12 7.59 5.18
N THR A 101 7.10 7.66 6.08
CA THR A 101 8.05 6.57 6.34
C THR A 101 7.54 5.59 7.40
N GLY A 102 8.10 4.39 7.40
CA GLY A 102 7.74 3.33 8.36
C GLY A 102 6.39 2.66 8.10
N ALA A 103 5.49 3.33 7.36
CA ALA A 103 4.23 2.77 6.93
C ALA A 103 4.43 1.59 5.95
N ARG A 104 3.48 0.65 5.97
CA ARG A 104 3.43 -0.49 5.04
C ARG A 104 2.41 -0.21 3.95
N TYR A 105 2.85 -0.18 2.70
CA TYR A 105 2.01 0.12 1.54
C TYR A 105 1.68 -1.16 0.77
N TYR A 106 0.43 -1.35 0.42
CA TYR A 106 -0.06 -2.53 -0.30
C TYR A 106 -1.33 -2.20 -1.09
N SER A 107 -1.84 -3.17 -1.85
CA SER A 107 -3.17 -3.07 -2.47
C SER A 107 -4.04 -4.25 -2.06
N PRO A 108 -5.32 -4.03 -1.70
CA PRO A 108 -6.26 -5.11 -1.38
C PRO A 108 -6.67 -5.94 -2.61
N GLU A 109 -6.43 -5.41 -3.81
CA GLU A 109 -6.78 -6.04 -5.09
C GLU A 109 -5.74 -7.08 -5.54
N MET A 110 -4.56 -7.11 -4.90
CA MET A 110 -3.50 -8.03 -5.28
C MET A 110 -3.76 -9.45 -4.74
N ARG A 111 -4.01 -10.41 -5.63
CA ARG A 111 -4.17 -11.85 -5.30
C ARG A 111 -3.44 -12.72 -6.32
N PRO A 112 -2.83 -13.86 -5.94
CA PRO A 112 -2.53 -14.34 -4.58
C PRO A 112 -1.16 -13.87 -4.05
N LYS A 113 -0.35 -13.21 -4.88
CA LYS A 113 0.93 -12.63 -4.50
C LYS A 113 0.65 -11.28 -3.82
N VAL A 114 1.07 -11.10 -2.58
CA VAL A 114 0.96 -9.78 -1.91
C VAL A 114 2.34 -9.15 -1.91
N ARG A 115 2.48 -8.00 -2.58
CA ARG A 115 3.68 -7.15 -2.53
C ARG A 115 3.42 -6.01 -1.56
N ILE A 116 4.30 -5.87 -0.58
CA ILE A 116 4.25 -4.81 0.43
C ILE A 116 5.51 -3.96 0.29
N PHE A 117 5.34 -2.64 0.26
CA PHE A 117 6.46 -1.71 0.30
C PHE A 117 6.65 -1.15 1.71
N HIS A 118 7.90 -1.08 2.15
CA HIS A 118 8.35 -0.28 3.28
C HIS A 118 9.11 0.92 2.75
N LEU A 119 8.75 2.12 3.21
CA LEU A 119 9.30 3.37 2.69
C LEU A 119 10.18 4.02 3.75
N ASP A 120 11.45 4.24 3.39
CA ASP A 120 12.44 4.91 4.23
C ASP A 120 12.81 6.25 3.60
N ALA A 121 12.77 7.32 4.38
CA ALA A 121 13.23 8.63 3.92
C ALA A 121 14.70 8.86 4.28
N VAL A 122 15.40 9.50 3.36
CA VAL A 122 16.77 10.01 3.53
C VAL A 122 16.72 11.53 3.45
N LEU A 123 17.44 12.21 4.34
CA LEU A 123 17.52 13.66 4.41
C LEU A 123 18.39 14.26 3.28
#